data_AF-A0A7L3LSS8-F1
#
_entry.id   AF-A0A7L3LSS8-F1
#
_cell.length_a   1.000
_cell.length_b   1.000
_cell.length_c   1.000
_cell.angle_alpha   90.00
_cell.angle_beta   90.00
_cell.angle_gamma   90.00
#
_symmetry.space_group_name_H-M   'P 1'
#
loop_
_entity.id
_entity.type
_entity.pdbx_description
1 polymer ?
#
loop_
_entity_poly.entity_id
_entity_poly.type
_entity_poly.pdbx_seq_one_letter_code
_entity_poly.pdbx_strand_id
1 'polypeptide(L)'
;EEAGAAAASALPRVLSALFYGTCSFLIVLVNKALLSAYSFPSPVFLGIGQMAATILILYVSKMNKIVYFPDFDRSIPVKLFPLPLIYVGNHISGLSSTSKLSLPMFTVLRKFTIPLTLLLEIIILGKRYPLSIIISVFAIILGAFIAAGSDLSFNLEGYTFVFLNDIFTAANGVYTKQKIDPKELGKYGVLFYNACFMVIPTAIISISTGDLQQAAHFQHWTNILFVFQFILSCLLGFLLMYSTVLCSHYNSALTTTVVGAIKNISIAYIGMLIGGDYVFSVLNFIGLNICMAGGLRYSFLTLRGNSKPTQPGDEE
;
A
#
# COMPACT_ATOMS: atom_id res chain seq x y z
N GLU A 1 -19.76 22.56 -28.39
CA GLU A 1 -20.35 21.88 -27.21
C GLU A 1 -19.65 20.58 -26.82
N GLU A 2 -19.28 19.71 -27.76
CA GLU A 2 -18.58 18.44 -27.48
C GLU A 2 -17.23 18.57 -26.74
N ALA A 3 -16.43 19.61 -27.02
CA ALA A 3 -15.17 19.85 -26.31
C ALA A 3 -15.38 20.22 -24.82
N GLY A 4 -16.49 20.89 -24.50
CA GLY A 4 -16.87 21.25 -23.12
C GLY A 4 -17.40 20.04 -22.33
N ALA A 5 -18.15 19.16 -22.98
CA ALA A 5 -18.64 17.91 -22.38
C ALA A 5 -17.51 16.89 -22.15
N ALA A 6 -16.55 16.79 -23.09
CA ALA A 6 -15.35 15.96 -22.91
C ALA A 6 -14.46 16.47 -21.77
N ALA A 7 -14.26 17.80 -21.66
CA ALA A 7 -13.50 18.42 -20.55
C ALA A 7 -14.20 18.25 -19.19
N ALA A 8 -15.53 18.36 -19.13
CA ALA A 8 -16.31 18.11 -17.93
C ALA A 8 -16.22 16.65 -17.45
N SER A 9 -16.06 15.69 -18.36
CA SER A 9 -15.79 14.28 -18.03
C SER A 9 -14.34 14.00 -17.62
N ALA A 10 -13.39 14.84 -18.07
CA ALA A 10 -11.96 14.71 -17.76
C ALA A 10 -11.60 15.28 -16.39
N LEU A 11 -12.28 16.36 -15.97
CA LEU A 11 -12.06 17.00 -14.67
C LEU A 11 -12.21 16.04 -13.46
N PRO A 12 -13.31 15.28 -13.28
CA PRO A 12 -13.45 14.35 -12.16
C PRO A 12 -12.43 13.20 -12.20
N ARG A 13 -11.98 12.80 -13.39
CA ARG A 13 -10.92 11.81 -13.59
C ARG A 13 -9.58 12.32 -13.07
N VAL A 14 -9.19 13.51 -13.52
CA VAL A 14 -7.94 14.16 -13.10
C VAL A 14 -7.97 14.48 -11.61
N LEU A 15 -9.06 15.03 -11.09
CA LEU A 15 -9.20 15.36 -9.67
C LEU A 15 -9.12 14.11 -8.78
N SER A 16 -9.80 13.02 -9.13
CA SER A 16 -9.74 11.77 -8.35
C SER A 16 -8.36 11.12 -8.38
N ALA A 17 -7.66 11.19 -9.53
CA ALA A 17 -6.28 10.74 -9.67
C ALA A 17 -5.31 11.58 -8.83
N LEU A 18 -5.41 12.92 -8.90
CA LEU A 18 -4.61 13.84 -8.09
C LEU A 18 -4.87 13.66 -6.60
N PHE A 19 -6.13 13.47 -6.22
CA PHE A 19 -6.53 13.26 -4.83
C PHE A 19 -5.94 11.96 -4.28
N TYR A 20 -6.04 10.85 -5.03
CA TYR A 20 -5.40 9.59 -4.68
C TYR A 20 -3.88 9.73 -4.54
N GLY A 21 -3.22 10.33 -5.54
CA GLY A 21 -1.76 10.55 -5.52
C GLY A 21 -1.32 11.38 -4.32
N THR A 22 -2.04 12.47 -4.03
CA THR A 22 -1.75 13.39 -2.92
C THR A 22 -1.96 12.69 -1.58
N CYS A 23 -3.10 12.01 -1.35
CA CYS A 23 -3.34 11.28 -0.09
C CYS A 23 -2.30 10.17 0.12
N SER A 24 -1.98 9.40 -0.93
CA SER A 24 -1.01 8.32 -0.86
C SER A 24 0.42 8.80 -0.63
N PHE A 25 0.76 9.99 -1.13
CA PHE A 25 2.03 10.64 -0.87
C PHE A 25 2.10 11.17 0.57
N LEU A 26 1.09 11.94 0.99
CA LEU A 26 1.06 12.59 2.30
C LEU A 26 1.08 11.58 3.44
N ILE A 27 0.32 10.48 3.35
CA ILE A 27 0.30 9.48 4.43
C ILE A 27 1.69 8.86 4.65
N VAL A 28 2.47 8.63 3.59
CA VAL A 28 3.82 8.08 3.73
C VAL A 28 4.74 9.08 4.42
N LEU A 29 4.68 10.36 4.05
CA LEU A 29 5.48 11.42 4.68
C LEU A 29 5.09 11.62 6.15
N VAL A 30 3.80 11.72 6.46
CA VAL A 30 3.32 11.93 7.83
C VAL A 30 3.66 10.72 8.70
N ASN A 31 3.47 9.49 8.20
CA ASN A 31 3.87 8.29 8.94
C ASN A 31 5.38 8.27 9.19
N LYS A 32 6.19 8.62 8.19
CA LYS A 32 7.64 8.70 8.35
C LYS A 32 8.04 9.76 9.36
N ALA A 33 7.42 10.94 9.33
CA ALA A 33 7.67 11.99 10.31
C ALA A 33 7.33 11.54 11.74
N LEU A 34 6.16 10.92 11.94
CA LEU A 34 5.76 10.41 13.26
C LEU A 34 6.72 9.31 13.76
N LEU A 35 7.04 8.34 12.90
CA LEU A 35 7.78 7.15 13.32
C LEU A 35 9.29 7.37 13.40
N SER A 36 9.87 8.22 12.56
CA SER A 36 11.31 8.45 12.50
C SER A 36 11.74 9.81 13.04
N ALA A 37 11.03 10.91 12.73
CA ALA A 37 11.43 12.25 13.20
C ALA A 37 11.03 12.51 14.65
N TYR A 38 9.82 12.11 15.05
CA TYR A 38 9.39 12.15 16.46
C TYR A 38 9.81 10.90 17.24
N SER A 39 10.38 9.89 16.58
CA SER A 39 10.76 8.61 17.19
C SER A 39 9.60 7.94 17.95
N PHE A 40 8.39 7.98 17.37
CA PHE A 40 7.23 7.35 17.99
C PHE A 40 7.46 5.83 18.10
N PRO A 41 7.40 5.25 19.32
CA PRO A 41 7.91 3.90 19.58
C PRO A 41 7.06 2.78 18.97
N SER A 42 5.76 3.01 18.68
CA SER A 42 4.86 1.94 18.23
C SER A 42 4.22 2.23 16.87
N PRO A 43 4.77 1.68 15.77
CA PRO A 43 4.09 1.67 14.48
C PRO A 43 2.73 0.94 14.52
N VAL A 44 2.59 -0.07 15.38
CA VAL A 44 1.37 -0.86 15.53
C VAL A 44 0.24 -0.02 16.11
N PHE A 45 0.53 0.79 17.14
CA PHE A 45 -0.46 1.70 17.74
C PHE A 45 -0.97 2.74 16.73
N LEU A 46 -0.07 3.28 15.89
CA LEU A 46 -0.47 4.18 14.80
C LEU A 46 -1.43 3.49 13.82
N GLY A 47 -1.15 2.24 13.46
CA GLY A 47 -2.03 1.43 12.60
C GLY A 47 -3.40 1.19 13.24
N ILE A 48 -3.46 0.89 14.54
CA ILE A 48 -4.72 0.77 15.28
C ILE A 48 -5.53 2.07 15.21
N GLY A 49 -4.87 3.22 15.40
CA GLY A 49 -5.51 4.54 15.28
C GLY A 49 -6.10 4.78 13.88
N GLN A 50 -5.37 4.45 12.82
CA GLN A 50 -5.84 4.55 11.43
C GLN A 50 -7.06 3.66 11.15
N MET A 51 -7.03 2.41 11.63
CA MET A 51 -8.15 1.49 11.47
C MET A 51 -9.37 1.92 12.30
N ALA A 52 -9.17 2.37 13.53
CA ALA A 52 -10.24 2.86 14.40
C ALA A 52 -10.92 4.11 13.80
N ALA A 53 -10.14 5.07 13.31
CA ALA A 53 -10.66 6.25 12.61
C ALA A 53 -11.47 5.84 11.37
N THR A 54 -10.97 4.88 10.60
CA THR A 54 -11.67 4.34 9.42
C THR A 54 -13.03 3.74 9.80
N ILE A 55 -13.08 2.90 10.84
CA ILE A 55 -14.32 2.28 11.33
C ILE A 55 -15.30 3.36 11.83
N LEU A 56 -14.81 4.32 12.62
CA LEU A 56 -15.63 5.40 13.17
C LEU A 56 -16.28 6.23 12.05
N ILE A 57 -15.48 6.68 11.07
CA ILE A 57 -15.96 7.50 9.95
C ILE A 57 -16.98 6.71 9.11
N LEU A 58 -16.69 5.45 8.79
CA LEU A 58 -17.62 4.60 8.02
C LEU A 58 -18.92 4.34 8.77
N TYR A 59 -18.86 4.10 10.09
CA TYR A 59 -20.04 3.86 10.91
C TYR A 59 -20.92 5.11 11.02
N VAL A 60 -20.32 6.27 11.29
CA VAL A 60 -21.03 7.56 11.30
C VAL A 60 -21.63 7.86 9.92
N SER A 61 -20.93 7.54 8.83
CA SER A 61 -21.45 7.70 7.47
C SER A 61 -22.62 6.77 7.16
N LYS A 62 -22.64 5.55 7.73
CA LYS A 62 -23.78 4.62 7.64
C LYS A 62 -25.00 5.16 8.36
N MET A 63 -24.81 5.67 9.58
CA MET A 63 -25.91 6.25 10.38
C MET A 63 -26.56 7.43 9.67
N ASN A 64 -25.76 8.24 8.97
CA ASN A 64 -26.23 9.35 8.15
C ASN A 64 -26.79 8.93 6.77
N LYS A 65 -26.91 7.62 6.49
CA LYS A 65 -27.40 7.05 5.21
C LYS A 65 -26.60 7.49 3.96
N ILE A 66 -25.36 7.95 4.13
CA ILE A 66 -24.48 8.36 3.03
C ILE A 66 -23.87 7.13 2.34
N VAL A 67 -23.64 6.05 3.09
CA VAL A 67 -23.01 4.82 2.59
C VAL A 67 -23.83 3.61 3.01
N TYR A 68 -24.18 2.77 2.04
CA TYR A 68 -24.81 1.47 2.27
C TYR A 68 -23.75 0.36 2.21
N PHE A 69 -23.61 -0.40 3.28
CA PHE A 69 -22.85 -1.65 3.28
C PHE A 69 -23.74 -2.77 3.82
N PRO A 70 -23.56 -4.02 3.32
CA PRO A 70 -24.34 -5.17 3.79
C PRO A 70 -24.21 -5.33 5.29
N ASP A 71 -25.32 -5.60 5.99
CA ASP A 71 -25.31 -5.89 7.42
C ASP A 71 -24.48 -7.15 7.74
N PHE A 72 -23.98 -7.21 8.98
CA PHE A 72 -23.01 -8.22 9.43
C PHE A 72 -23.60 -9.64 9.34
N ASP A 73 -23.23 -10.38 8.29
CA ASP A 73 -23.53 -11.80 8.19
C ASP A 73 -22.43 -12.61 8.90
N ARG A 74 -22.84 -13.48 9.83
CA ARG A 74 -21.95 -14.40 10.57
C ARG A 74 -21.21 -15.38 9.65
N SER A 75 -21.66 -15.57 8.41
CA SER A 75 -20.98 -16.41 7.41
C SER A 75 -19.75 -15.74 6.77
N ILE A 76 -19.68 -14.39 6.77
CA ILE A 76 -18.63 -13.59 6.14
C ILE A 76 -17.22 -13.82 6.75
N PRO A 77 -17.02 -13.84 8.10
CA PRO A 77 -15.71 -14.12 8.68
C PRO A 77 -15.09 -15.44 8.22
N VAL A 78 -15.91 -16.49 8.13
CA VAL A 78 -15.47 -17.83 7.75
C VAL A 78 -15.14 -17.88 6.26
N LYS A 79 -15.94 -17.22 5.42
CA LYS A 79 -15.69 -17.11 3.97
C LYS A 79 -14.42 -16.30 3.66
N LEU A 80 -14.15 -15.24 4.43
CA LEU A 80 -13.00 -14.35 4.24
C LEU A 80 -11.69 -14.93 4.77
N PHE A 81 -11.71 -15.93 5.66
CA PHE A 81 -10.48 -16.55 6.16
C PHE A 81 -9.67 -17.18 5.00
N PRO A 82 -8.35 -16.98 4.90
CA PRO A 82 -7.42 -16.35 5.84
C PRO A 82 -7.09 -14.87 5.54
N LEU A 83 -7.85 -14.17 4.67
CA LEU A 83 -7.53 -12.81 4.21
C LEU A 83 -7.25 -11.82 5.35
N PRO A 84 -8.07 -11.74 6.42
CA PRO A 84 -7.82 -10.78 7.49
C PRO A 84 -6.45 -10.94 8.17
N LEU A 85 -5.96 -12.17 8.34
CA LEU A 85 -4.64 -12.42 8.93
C LEU A 85 -3.51 -11.91 8.03
N ILE A 86 -3.63 -12.16 6.73
CA ILE A 86 -2.67 -11.66 5.72
C ILE A 86 -2.67 -10.14 5.73
N TYR A 87 -3.83 -9.52 5.85
CA TYR A 87 -3.99 -8.08 5.94
C TYR A 87 -3.34 -7.48 7.21
N VAL A 88 -3.54 -8.10 8.38
CA VAL A 88 -2.85 -7.68 9.63
C VAL A 88 -1.34 -7.74 9.44
N GLY A 89 -0.84 -8.87 8.94
CA GLY A 89 0.58 -9.06 8.65
C GLY A 89 1.13 -7.99 7.71
N ASN A 90 0.42 -7.71 6.61
CA ASN A 90 0.76 -6.63 5.68
C ASN A 90 0.81 -5.27 6.38
N HIS A 91 -0.23 -4.92 7.15
CA HIS A 91 -0.30 -3.58 7.74
C HIS A 91 0.80 -3.33 8.78
N ILE A 92 1.02 -4.28 9.69
CA ILE A 92 2.05 -4.19 10.74
C ILE A 92 3.44 -4.13 10.11
N SER A 93 3.77 -5.08 9.24
CA SER A 93 5.09 -5.14 8.59
C SER A 93 5.38 -3.90 7.73
N GLY A 94 4.35 -3.31 7.10
CA GLY A 94 4.47 -2.10 6.30
C GLY A 94 4.78 -0.85 7.13
N LEU A 95 4.10 -0.67 8.26
CA LEU A 95 4.37 0.45 9.18
C LEU A 95 5.73 0.30 9.87
N SER A 96 6.07 -0.91 10.33
CA SER A 96 7.37 -1.20 10.96
C SER A 96 8.56 -1.08 10.01
N SER A 97 8.40 -1.37 8.72
CA SER A 97 9.45 -1.12 7.73
C SER A 97 9.59 0.36 7.39
N THR A 98 8.48 1.11 7.38
CA THR A 98 8.50 2.57 7.14
C THR A 98 9.28 3.32 8.24
N SER A 99 9.19 2.87 9.49
CA SER A 99 9.93 3.50 10.60
C SER A 99 11.44 3.24 10.54
N LYS A 100 11.85 2.05 10.08
CA LYS A 100 13.25 1.56 10.13
C LYS A 100 14.04 1.80 8.85
N LEU A 101 13.38 2.00 7.72
CA LEU A 101 14.04 2.18 6.41
C LEU A 101 13.95 3.62 5.93
N SER A 102 14.95 4.04 5.15
CA SER A 102 14.86 5.27 4.37
C SER A 102 13.75 5.13 3.32
N LEU A 103 13.05 6.23 3.02
CA LEU A 103 11.96 6.24 2.04
C LEU A 103 12.36 5.72 0.63
N PRO A 104 13.57 6.03 0.10
CA PRO A 104 14.02 5.48 -1.18
C PRO A 104 14.18 3.97 -1.15
N MET A 105 14.82 3.43 -0.10
CA MET A 105 15.04 2.00 0.03
C MET A 105 13.75 1.25 0.32
N PHE A 106 12.87 1.79 1.16
CA PHE A 106 11.52 1.26 1.35
C PHE A 106 10.77 1.14 0.01
N THR A 107 10.83 2.18 -0.84
CA THR A 107 10.15 2.19 -2.13
C THR A 107 10.70 1.15 -3.09
N VAL A 108 12.01 0.93 -3.10
CA VAL A 108 12.65 -0.06 -3.98
C VAL A 108 12.46 -1.48 -3.50
N LEU A 109 12.61 -1.72 -2.20
CA LEU A 109 12.38 -3.05 -1.64
C LEU A 109 10.92 -3.47 -1.83
N ARG A 110 9.95 -2.57 -1.66
CA ARG A 110 8.53 -2.90 -1.93
C ARG A 110 8.21 -3.33 -3.35
N LYS A 111 9.11 -3.08 -4.32
CA LYS A 111 8.92 -3.58 -5.68
C LYS A 111 9.14 -5.09 -5.79
N PHE A 112 9.70 -5.76 -4.77
CA PHE A 112 9.73 -7.23 -4.68
C PHE A 112 8.33 -7.85 -4.57
N THR A 113 7.31 -7.08 -4.17
CA THR A 113 5.90 -7.51 -4.31
C THR A 113 5.58 -7.97 -5.75
N ILE A 114 6.16 -7.35 -6.79
CA ILE A 114 5.88 -7.65 -8.20
C ILE A 114 6.31 -9.08 -8.57
N PRO A 115 7.61 -9.47 -8.47
CA PRO A 115 8.02 -10.84 -8.74
C PRO A 115 7.29 -11.88 -7.87
N LEU A 116 7.06 -11.58 -6.59
CA LEU A 116 6.33 -12.48 -5.69
C LEU A 116 4.89 -12.71 -6.15
N THR A 117 4.19 -11.65 -6.57
CA THR A 117 2.83 -11.75 -7.10
C THR A 117 2.82 -12.56 -8.39
N LEU A 118 3.78 -12.33 -9.29
CA LEU A 118 3.86 -13.07 -10.56
C LEU A 118 4.12 -14.56 -10.33
N LEU A 119 5.03 -14.89 -9.41
CA LEU A 119 5.29 -16.28 -9.00
C LEU A 119 4.02 -16.93 -8.42
N LEU A 120 3.32 -16.23 -7.54
CA LEU A 120 2.11 -16.74 -6.90
C LEU A 120 0.94 -16.89 -7.89
N GLU A 121 0.81 -16.00 -8.88
CA GLU A 121 -0.15 -16.13 -9.97
C GLU A 121 0.17 -17.31 -10.90
N ILE A 122 1.46 -17.62 -11.14
CA ILE A 122 1.85 -18.82 -11.89
C ILE A 122 1.47 -20.09 -11.11
N ILE A 123 1.80 -20.16 -9.81
CA ILE A 123 1.61 -21.36 -8.99
C ILE A 123 0.12 -21.61 -8.69
N ILE A 124 -0.63 -20.58 -8.26
CA ILE A 124 -2.01 -20.73 -7.80
C ILE A 124 -3.02 -20.64 -8.95
N LEU A 125 -2.82 -19.70 -9.89
CA LEU A 125 -3.77 -19.44 -10.97
C LEU A 125 -3.36 -20.10 -12.30
N GLY A 126 -2.17 -20.71 -12.39
CA GLY A 126 -1.69 -21.36 -13.61
C GLY A 126 -1.42 -20.38 -14.77
N LYS A 127 -1.24 -19.08 -14.49
CA LYS A 127 -1.06 -18.05 -15.52
C LYS A 127 0.32 -18.15 -16.16
N ARG A 128 0.41 -17.90 -17.48
CA ARG A 128 1.69 -17.75 -18.20
C ARG A 128 1.94 -16.31 -18.58
N TYR A 129 3.17 -15.81 -18.38
CA TYR A 129 3.55 -14.44 -18.70
C TYR A 129 4.56 -14.42 -19.86
N PRO A 130 4.46 -13.44 -20.78
CA PRO A 130 5.41 -13.32 -21.87
C PRO A 130 6.77 -12.81 -21.40
N LEU A 131 7.79 -13.08 -22.20
CA LEU A 131 9.19 -12.73 -21.91
C LEU A 131 9.38 -11.23 -21.63
N SER A 132 8.60 -10.35 -22.26
CA SER A 132 8.63 -8.89 -22.04
C SER A 132 8.37 -8.50 -20.57
N ILE A 133 7.43 -9.18 -19.92
CA ILE A 133 7.12 -8.99 -18.50
C ILE A 133 8.27 -9.52 -17.65
N ILE A 134 8.78 -10.71 -17.96
CA ILE A 134 9.89 -11.36 -17.22
C ILE A 134 11.14 -10.48 -17.26
N ILE A 135 11.50 -9.92 -18.41
CA ILE A 135 12.65 -9.00 -18.55
C ILE A 135 12.46 -7.76 -17.67
N SER A 136 11.25 -7.22 -17.57
CA SER A 136 10.96 -6.06 -16.75
C SER A 136 11.07 -6.38 -15.25
N VAL A 137 10.61 -7.56 -14.84
CA VAL A 137 10.77 -8.09 -13.48
C VAL A 137 12.23 -8.32 -13.14
N PHE A 138 13.01 -8.88 -14.07
CA PHE A 138 14.45 -9.05 -13.89
C PHE A 138 15.16 -7.71 -13.67
N ALA A 139 14.81 -6.67 -14.43
CA ALA A 139 15.35 -5.32 -14.24
C ALA A 139 15.00 -4.74 -12.86
N ILE A 140 13.78 -4.97 -12.36
CA ILE A 140 13.36 -4.58 -11.00
C ILE A 140 14.24 -5.26 -9.95
N ILE A 141 14.41 -6.58 -10.05
CA ILE A 141 15.21 -7.38 -9.13
C ILE A 141 16.68 -6.91 -9.15
N LEU A 142 17.25 -6.77 -10.35
CA LEU A 142 18.63 -6.31 -10.53
C LEU A 142 18.86 -4.93 -9.91
N GLY A 143 17.99 -3.96 -10.20
CA GLY A 143 18.09 -2.62 -9.64
C GLY A 143 17.98 -2.62 -8.11
N ALA A 144 17.08 -3.44 -7.55
CA ALA A 144 16.93 -3.57 -6.11
C ALA A 144 18.17 -4.18 -5.43
N PHE A 145 18.80 -5.20 -6.04
CA PHE A 145 20.04 -5.78 -5.53
C PHE A 145 21.22 -4.81 -5.59
N ILE A 146 21.37 -4.07 -6.69
CA ILE A 146 22.41 -3.04 -6.82
C ILE A 146 22.22 -1.95 -5.75
N ALA A 147 20.98 -1.52 -5.53
CA ALA A 147 20.66 -0.54 -4.50
C ALA A 147 20.99 -1.07 -3.09
N ALA A 148 20.47 -2.24 -2.74
CA ALA A 148 20.67 -2.85 -1.43
C ALA A 148 22.14 -3.18 -1.13
N GLY A 149 22.90 -3.65 -2.12
CA GLY A 149 24.32 -3.99 -1.96
C GLY A 149 25.23 -2.78 -1.68
N SER A 150 24.72 -1.57 -1.87
CA SER A 150 25.43 -0.32 -1.60
C SER A 150 24.65 0.62 -0.68
N ASP A 151 23.69 0.08 0.07
CA ASP A 151 22.92 0.81 1.08
C ASP A 151 23.74 1.00 2.36
N LEU A 152 24.17 2.23 2.60
CA LEU A 152 24.94 2.61 3.79
C LEU A 152 24.05 2.76 5.04
N SER A 153 22.72 2.83 4.88
CA SER A 153 21.73 2.88 5.96
C SER A 153 21.08 1.51 6.22
N PHE A 154 21.81 0.43 5.94
CA PHE A 154 21.28 -0.94 6.02
C PHE A 154 20.79 -1.29 7.43
N ASN A 155 19.53 -1.72 7.51
CA ASN A 155 18.91 -2.21 8.74
C ASN A 155 18.24 -3.58 8.47
N LEU A 156 18.87 -4.66 8.94
CA LEU A 156 18.42 -6.03 8.68
C LEU A 156 16.96 -6.27 9.12
N GLU A 157 16.56 -5.68 10.25
CA GLU A 157 15.21 -5.82 10.78
C GLU A 157 14.18 -5.11 9.88
N GLY A 158 14.48 -3.89 9.43
CA GLY A 158 13.67 -3.15 8.47
C GLY A 158 13.53 -3.88 7.13
N TYR A 159 14.64 -4.46 6.63
CA TYR A 159 14.68 -5.27 5.41
C TYR A 159 13.83 -6.54 5.54
N THR A 160 13.87 -7.19 6.70
CA THR A 160 13.05 -8.38 6.99
C THR A 160 11.57 -8.01 7.02
N PHE A 161 11.21 -6.89 7.66
CA PHE A 161 9.81 -6.43 7.70
C PHE A 161 9.28 -6.04 6.32
N VAL A 162 10.05 -5.34 5.48
CA VAL A 162 9.57 -5.00 4.13
C VAL A 162 9.45 -6.24 3.25
N PHE A 163 10.33 -7.23 3.38
CA PHE A 163 10.21 -8.47 2.63
C PHE A 163 8.99 -9.29 3.07
N LEU A 164 8.73 -9.39 4.38
CA LEU A 164 7.48 -9.97 4.89
C LEU A 164 6.25 -9.20 4.39
N ASN A 165 6.34 -7.87 4.38
CA ASN A 165 5.30 -7.00 3.83
C ASN A 165 4.98 -7.34 2.37
N ASP A 166 6.01 -7.57 1.56
CA ASP A 166 5.86 -7.91 0.15
C ASP A 166 5.21 -9.27 -0.05
N ILE A 167 5.57 -10.27 0.77
CA ILE A 167 4.92 -11.59 0.77
C ILE A 167 3.44 -11.45 1.10
N PHE A 168 3.09 -10.74 2.18
CA PHE A 168 1.70 -10.55 2.58
C PHE A 168 0.93 -9.72 1.54
N THR A 169 1.56 -8.72 0.92
CA THR A 169 0.93 -7.91 -0.14
C THR A 169 0.63 -8.76 -1.38
N ALA A 170 1.60 -9.58 -1.82
CA ALA A 170 1.43 -10.49 -2.95
C ALA A 170 0.34 -11.53 -2.67
N ALA A 171 0.40 -12.18 -1.51
CA ALA A 171 -0.61 -13.14 -1.07
C ALA A 171 -2.00 -12.51 -1.04
N ASN A 172 -2.14 -11.33 -0.41
CA ASN A 172 -3.40 -10.62 -0.34
C ASN A 172 -3.97 -10.32 -1.73
N GLY A 173 -3.13 -9.84 -2.67
CA GLY A 173 -3.55 -9.54 -4.03
C GLY A 173 -4.07 -10.76 -4.78
N VAL A 174 -3.42 -11.92 -4.64
CA VAL A 174 -3.82 -13.16 -5.33
C VAL A 174 -5.04 -13.81 -4.67
N TYR A 175 -5.06 -13.94 -3.34
CA TYR A 175 -6.20 -14.54 -2.64
C TYR A 175 -7.46 -13.68 -2.76
N THR A 176 -7.33 -12.35 -2.80
CA THR A 176 -8.48 -11.45 -3.06
C THR A 176 -9.06 -11.74 -4.45
N LYS A 177 -8.22 -11.91 -5.48
CA LYS A 177 -8.68 -12.27 -6.84
C LYS A 177 -9.35 -13.64 -6.91
N GLN A 178 -8.91 -14.61 -6.10
CA GLN A 178 -9.44 -15.97 -6.11
C GLN A 178 -10.76 -16.11 -5.35
N LYS A 179 -10.90 -15.43 -4.19
CA LYS A 179 -12.01 -15.66 -3.25
C LYS A 179 -13.12 -14.62 -3.31
N ILE A 180 -12.86 -13.42 -3.83
CA ILE A 180 -13.85 -12.35 -3.85
C ILE A 180 -14.41 -12.26 -5.27
N ASP A 181 -15.63 -12.78 -5.46
CA ASP A 181 -16.42 -12.44 -6.63
C ASP A 181 -16.79 -10.94 -6.52
N PRO A 182 -16.44 -10.09 -7.52
CA PRO A 182 -16.76 -8.67 -7.51
C PRO A 182 -18.24 -8.36 -7.26
N LYS A 183 -19.13 -9.32 -7.52
CA LYS A 183 -20.58 -9.16 -7.42
C LYS A 183 -21.16 -9.38 -6.01
N GLU A 184 -20.50 -10.12 -5.11
CA GLU A 184 -21.14 -10.56 -3.85
C GLU A 184 -20.94 -9.63 -2.64
N LEU A 185 -19.78 -8.97 -2.48
CA LEU A 185 -19.46 -8.25 -1.23
C LEU A 185 -19.54 -6.71 -1.31
N GLY A 186 -19.54 -6.14 -2.52
CA GLY A 186 -19.41 -4.69 -2.73
C GLY A 186 -18.05 -4.13 -2.31
N LYS A 187 -17.50 -3.16 -3.06
CA LYS A 187 -16.17 -2.56 -2.80
C LYS A 187 -15.97 -2.05 -1.36
N TYR A 188 -17.03 -1.54 -0.73
CA TYR A 188 -16.98 -1.00 0.64
C TYR A 188 -17.16 -2.07 1.72
N GLY A 189 -17.85 -3.18 1.42
CA GLY A 189 -18.06 -4.28 2.36
C GLY A 189 -16.75 -4.96 2.71
N VAL A 190 -16.00 -5.42 1.69
CA VAL A 190 -14.67 -6.06 1.87
C VAL A 190 -13.78 -5.25 2.80
N LEU A 191 -13.80 -3.93 2.63
CA LEU A 191 -12.92 -3.00 3.29
C LEU A 191 -13.30 -2.73 4.75
N PHE A 192 -14.60 -2.55 5.01
CA PHE A 192 -15.12 -2.44 6.38
C PHE A 192 -14.90 -3.73 7.15
N TYR A 193 -15.22 -4.88 6.55
CA TYR A 193 -14.99 -6.19 7.18
C TYR A 193 -13.51 -6.41 7.46
N ASN A 194 -12.63 -6.10 6.51
CA ASN A 194 -11.19 -6.19 6.72
C ASN A 194 -10.71 -5.30 7.88
N ALA A 195 -11.15 -4.04 7.97
CA ALA A 195 -10.79 -3.17 9.09
C ALA A 195 -11.28 -3.74 10.43
N CYS A 196 -12.54 -4.18 10.51
CA CYS A 196 -13.11 -4.76 11.73
C CYS A 196 -12.38 -6.04 12.17
N PHE A 197 -12.05 -6.93 11.21
CA PHE A 197 -11.30 -8.15 11.52
C PHE A 197 -9.83 -7.88 11.83
N MET A 198 -9.23 -6.80 11.32
CA MET A 198 -7.83 -6.46 11.59
C MET A 198 -7.63 -5.80 12.96
N VAL A 199 -8.59 -4.99 13.42
CA VAL A 199 -8.44 -4.25 14.69
C VAL A 199 -8.26 -5.18 15.87
N ILE A 200 -9.02 -6.28 15.94
CA ILE A 200 -8.99 -7.20 17.09
C ILE A 200 -7.62 -7.90 17.23
N PRO A 201 -7.09 -8.61 16.22
CA PRO A 201 -5.78 -9.24 16.33
C PRO A 201 -4.65 -8.22 16.50
N THR A 202 -4.72 -7.07 15.85
CA THR A 202 -3.69 -6.03 15.97
C THR A 202 -3.67 -5.43 17.38
N ALA A 203 -4.83 -5.22 18.00
CA ALA A 203 -4.92 -4.78 19.39
C ALA A 203 -4.35 -5.82 20.35
N ILE A 204 -4.65 -7.11 20.14
CA ILE A 204 -4.08 -8.20 20.96
C ILE A 204 -2.55 -8.22 20.85
N ILE A 205 -2.00 -8.11 19.63
CA ILE A 205 -0.55 -8.06 19.40
C ILE A 205 0.06 -6.81 20.06
N SER A 206 -0.59 -5.66 19.98
CA SER A 206 -0.08 -4.42 20.59
C SER A 206 -0.05 -4.49 22.11
N ILE A 207 -1.03 -5.18 22.73
CA ILE A 207 -1.05 -5.43 24.17
C ILE A 207 0.03 -6.44 24.55
N SER A 208 0.18 -7.54 23.80
CA SER A 208 1.15 -8.60 24.12
C SER A 208 2.61 -8.18 23.92
N THR A 209 2.87 -7.30 22.95
CA THR A 209 4.22 -6.80 22.65
C THR A 209 4.63 -5.66 23.59
N GLY A 210 3.71 -5.12 24.39
CA GLY A 210 3.95 -3.95 25.26
C GLY A 210 3.96 -2.61 24.53
N ASP A 211 3.81 -2.63 23.21
CA ASP A 211 3.72 -1.47 22.31
C ASP A 211 2.69 -0.44 22.78
N LEU A 212 1.54 -0.91 23.29
CA LEU A 212 0.48 -0.04 23.80
C LEU A 212 0.93 0.76 25.04
N GLN A 213 1.69 0.12 25.94
CA GLN A 213 2.20 0.77 27.15
C GLN A 213 3.32 1.76 26.80
N GLN A 214 4.16 1.42 25.81
CA GLN A 214 5.23 2.30 25.34
C GLN A 214 4.66 3.53 24.60
N ALA A 215 3.59 3.33 23.82
CA ALA A 215 2.84 4.41 23.19
C ALA A 215 2.16 5.32 24.23
N ALA A 216 1.55 4.77 25.28
CA ALA A 216 0.85 5.55 26.31
C ALA A 216 1.80 6.46 27.12
N HIS A 217 3.03 6.01 27.41
CA HIS A 217 4.04 6.78 28.14
C HIS A 217 4.89 7.71 27.25
N PHE A 218 4.50 7.90 25.99
CA PHE A 218 5.28 8.71 25.06
C PHE A 218 5.25 10.20 25.44
N GLN A 219 6.44 10.79 25.59
CA GLN A 219 6.60 12.15 26.15
C GLN A 219 5.98 13.26 25.28
N HIS A 220 5.86 13.04 23.96
CA HIS A 220 5.36 14.07 23.04
C HIS A 220 3.84 14.13 22.89
N TRP A 221 3.05 13.40 23.70
CA TRP A 221 1.58 13.56 23.72
C TRP A 221 1.11 14.97 24.09
N THR A 222 1.95 15.74 24.80
CA THR A 222 1.68 17.15 25.12
C THR A 222 2.03 18.11 23.99
N ASN A 223 2.77 17.66 22.98
CA ASN A 223 3.15 18.48 21.83
C ASN A 223 1.98 18.53 20.82
N ILE A 224 1.41 19.72 20.66
CA ILE A 224 0.26 19.97 19.79
C ILE A 224 0.55 19.56 18.33
N LEU A 225 1.78 19.81 17.83
CA LEU A 225 2.16 19.44 16.47
C LEU A 225 2.21 17.93 16.27
N PHE A 226 2.74 17.19 17.26
CA PHE A 226 2.75 15.73 17.23
C PHE A 226 1.31 15.17 17.23
N VAL A 227 0.45 15.65 18.14
CA VAL A 227 -0.95 15.20 18.22
C VAL A 227 -1.70 15.51 16.94
N PHE A 228 -1.51 16.71 16.38
CA PHE A 228 -2.08 17.08 15.09
C PHE A 228 -1.64 16.13 13.97
N GLN A 229 -0.33 15.85 13.86
CA GLN A 229 0.20 14.92 12.85
C GLN A 229 -0.29 13.49 13.06
N PHE A 230 -0.44 13.05 14.31
CA PHE A 230 -0.97 11.73 14.65
C PHE A 230 -2.43 11.59 14.20
N ILE A 231 -3.28 12.56 14.54
CA ILE A 231 -4.68 12.59 14.09
C ILE A 231 -4.75 12.69 12.56
N LEU A 232 -3.90 13.53 11.96
CA LEU A 232 -3.81 13.67 10.51
C LEU A 232 -3.45 12.34 9.84
N SER A 233 -2.51 11.57 10.39
CA SER A 233 -2.17 10.22 9.89
C SER A 233 -3.38 9.28 9.96
N CYS A 234 -4.10 9.28 11.09
CA CYS A 234 -5.32 8.48 11.25
C CYS A 234 -6.38 8.82 10.20
N LEU A 235 -6.61 10.11 9.95
CA LEU A 235 -7.54 10.58 8.92
C LEU A 235 -7.04 10.24 7.50
N LEU A 236 -5.74 10.44 7.23
CA LEU A 236 -5.13 10.12 5.95
C LEU A 236 -5.22 8.63 5.61
N GLY A 237 -5.21 7.74 6.60
CA GLY A 237 -5.50 6.32 6.42
C GLY A 237 -6.86 6.07 5.75
N PHE A 238 -7.91 6.68 6.30
CA PHE A 238 -9.26 6.64 5.70
C PHE A 238 -9.31 7.34 4.34
N LEU A 239 -8.73 8.55 4.21
CA LEU A 239 -8.74 9.30 2.95
C LEU A 239 -8.01 8.55 1.83
N LEU A 240 -6.89 7.89 2.11
CA LEU A 240 -6.18 7.05 1.14
C LEU A 240 -7.10 5.93 0.63
N MET A 241 -7.77 5.27 1.56
CA MET A 241 -8.67 4.17 1.24
C MET A 241 -9.85 4.65 0.36
N TYR A 242 -10.51 5.73 0.76
CA TYR A 242 -11.60 6.34 -0.01
C TYR A 242 -11.13 6.83 -1.38
N SER A 243 -10.01 7.56 -1.45
CA SER A 243 -9.44 8.08 -2.70
C SER A 243 -9.02 6.96 -3.66
N THR A 244 -8.55 5.83 -3.16
CA THR A 244 -8.22 4.65 -3.99
C THR A 244 -9.46 4.08 -4.67
N VAL A 245 -10.57 3.96 -3.92
CA VAL A 245 -11.86 3.50 -4.46
C VAL A 245 -12.41 4.50 -5.47
N LEU A 246 -12.37 5.79 -5.14
CA LEU A 246 -12.83 6.88 -5.99
C LEU A 246 -12.04 6.97 -7.30
N CYS A 247 -10.71 6.89 -7.22
CA CYS A 247 -9.84 6.85 -8.39
C CYS A 247 -10.15 5.63 -9.26
N SER A 248 -10.36 4.46 -8.65
CA SER A 248 -10.73 3.24 -9.38
C SER A 248 -12.16 3.24 -9.92
N HIS A 249 -13.00 4.20 -9.53
CA HIS A 249 -14.37 4.36 -10.04
C HIS A 249 -14.38 5.27 -11.28
N TYR A 250 -13.70 6.42 -11.20
CA TYR A 250 -13.67 7.39 -12.29
C TYR A 250 -12.60 7.09 -13.34
N ASN A 251 -11.48 6.49 -12.94
CA ASN A 251 -10.35 6.22 -13.81
C ASN A 251 -10.21 4.73 -14.16
N SER A 252 -9.48 4.49 -15.25
CA SER A 252 -9.04 3.16 -15.62
C SER A 252 -7.94 2.66 -14.67
N ALA A 253 -7.72 1.34 -14.66
CA ALA A 253 -6.60 0.73 -13.96
C ALA A 253 -5.24 1.31 -14.41
N LEU A 254 -5.15 1.82 -15.65
CA LEU A 254 -3.96 2.47 -16.19
C LEU A 254 -3.62 3.74 -15.41
N THR A 255 -4.57 4.66 -15.26
CA THR A 255 -4.33 5.92 -14.55
C THR A 255 -3.93 5.69 -13.11
N THR A 256 -4.61 4.79 -12.39
CA THR A 256 -4.27 4.47 -11.00
C THR A 256 -2.84 3.92 -10.88
N THR A 257 -2.42 3.09 -11.83
CA THR A 257 -1.06 2.54 -11.85
C THR A 257 -0.01 3.62 -12.14
N VAL A 258 -0.27 4.51 -13.11
CA VAL A 258 0.63 5.62 -13.45
C VAL A 258 0.78 6.58 -12.30
N VAL A 259 -0.32 7.00 -11.66
CA VAL A 259 -0.30 7.86 -10.47
C VAL A 259 0.47 7.20 -9.34
N GLY A 260 0.26 5.90 -9.10
CA GLY A 260 1.01 5.14 -8.11
C GLY A 260 2.51 5.11 -8.39
N ALA A 261 2.91 4.96 -9.67
CA ALA A 261 4.31 4.98 -10.08
C ALA A 261 4.95 6.36 -9.90
N ILE A 262 4.27 7.44 -10.31
CA ILE A 262 4.71 8.82 -10.10
C ILE A 262 4.89 9.07 -8.60
N LYS A 263 3.91 8.70 -7.77
CA LYS A 263 4.00 8.84 -6.32
C LYS A 263 5.21 8.12 -5.74
N ASN A 264 5.50 6.89 -6.17
CA ASN A 264 6.68 6.15 -5.70
C ASN A 264 7.99 6.86 -6.06
N ILE A 265 8.09 7.39 -7.28
CA ILE A 265 9.25 8.20 -7.70
C ILE A 265 9.36 9.44 -6.81
N SER A 266 8.27 10.18 -6.59
CA SER A 266 8.25 11.35 -5.72
C SER A 266 8.68 11.03 -4.28
N ILE A 267 8.18 9.94 -3.69
CA ILE A 267 8.57 9.49 -2.34
C ILE A 267 10.07 9.21 -2.26
N ALA A 268 10.63 8.54 -3.26
CA ALA A 268 12.05 8.23 -3.27
C ALA A 268 12.90 9.50 -3.38
N TYR A 269 12.64 10.38 -4.35
CA TYR A 269 13.45 11.59 -4.53
C TYR A 269 13.29 12.59 -3.37
N ILE A 270 12.08 12.80 -2.88
CA ILE A 270 11.84 13.66 -1.70
C ILE A 270 12.45 13.02 -0.45
N GLY A 271 12.40 11.69 -0.35
CA GLY A 271 13.08 10.94 0.70
C GLY A 271 14.60 11.12 0.71
N MET A 272 15.23 11.24 -0.47
CA MET A 272 16.66 11.57 -0.55
C MET A 272 16.97 13.00 -0.13
N LEU A 273 16.10 13.96 -0.49
CA LEU A 273 16.33 15.39 -0.25
C LEU A 273 16.01 15.83 1.18
N ILE A 274 14.93 15.27 1.77
CA ILE A 274 14.35 15.74 3.05
C ILE A 274 14.48 14.66 4.14
N GLY A 275 14.62 13.39 3.77
CA GLY A 275 14.45 12.28 4.70
C GLY A 275 15.52 12.19 5.79
N GLY A 276 16.70 12.80 5.62
CA GLY A 276 17.81 12.77 6.60
C GLY A 276 18.46 11.40 6.82
N ASP A 277 17.69 10.32 6.66
CA ASP A 277 18.07 8.92 6.90
C ASP A 277 18.77 8.25 5.71
N TYR A 278 18.81 8.93 4.55
CA TYR A 278 19.37 8.40 3.31
C TYR A 278 20.80 8.89 3.11
N VAL A 279 21.75 7.96 3.06
CA VAL A 279 23.14 8.27 2.74
C VAL A 279 23.40 7.99 1.26
N PHE A 280 23.72 9.04 0.51
CA PHE A 280 23.91 8.94 -0.93
C PHE A 280 25.15 8.10 -1.30
N SER A 281 24.93 7.10 -2.14
CA SER A 281 25.98 6.34 -2.83
C SER A 281 25.63 6.26 -4.32
N VAL A 282 26.63 6.42 -5.19
CA VAL A 282 26.42 6.42 -6.66
C VAL A 282 25.81 5.10 -7.13
N LEU A 283 26.31 3.97 -6.61
CA LEU A 283 25.77 2.65 -6.94
C LEU A 283 24.33 2.51 -6.44
N ASN A 284 24.04 3.01 -5.22
CA ASN A 284 22.71 2.94 -4.66
C ASN A 284 21.73 3.73 -5.54
N PHE A 285 22.10 4.96 -5.91
CA PHE A 285 21.31 5.82 -6.78
C PHE A 285 21.06 5.21 -8.16
N ILE A 286 22.08 4.58 -8.78
CA ILE A 286 21.92 3.88 -10.06
C ILE A 286 20.94 2.71 -9.91
N GLY A 287 21.11 1.88 -8.88
CA GLY A 287 20.21 0.75 -8.60
C GLY A 287 18.75 1.19 -8.41
N LEU A 288 18.54 2.27 -7.65
CA LEU A 288 17.22 2.85 -7.43
C LEU A 288 16.55 3.26 -8.76
N ASN A 289 17.29 3.92 -9.64
CA ASN A 289 16.78 4.36 -10.94
C ASN A 289 16.46 3.18 -11.89
N ILE A 290 17.32 2.17 -11.93
CA ILE A 290 17.08 0.94 -12.71
C ILE A 290 15.79 0.27 -12.22
N CYS A 291 15.59 0.16 -10.91
CA CYS A 291 14.41 -0.45 -10.32
C CYS A 291 13.13 0.35 -10.60
N MET A 292 13.20 1.69 -10.58
CA MET A 292 12.09 2.56 -10.96
C MET A 292 11.72 2.40 -12.44
N ALA A 293 12.70 2.42 -13.33
CA ALA A 293 12.50 2.25 -14.77
C ALA A 293 11.91 0.87 -15.11
N GLY A 294 12.42 -0.19 -14.49
CA GLY A 294 11.87 -1.55 -14.63
C GLY A 294 10.41 -1.63 -14.17
N GLY A 295 10.08 -0.99 -13.05
CA GLY A 295 8.71 -0.90 -12.55
C GLY A 295 7.76 -0.16 -13.50
N LEU A 296 8.18 0.97 -14.05
CA LEU A 296 7.41 1.72 -15.04
C LEU A 296 7.16 0.89 -16.30
N ARG A 297 8.20 0.22 -16.81
CA ARG A 297 8.10 -0.67 -17.97
C ARG A 297 7.13 -1.83 -17.70
N TYR A 298 7.24 -2.49 -16.54
CA TYR A 298 6.33 -3.57 -16.12
C TYR A 298 4.87 -3.10 -16.08
N SER A 299 4.62 -1.94 -15.46
CA SER A 299 3.29 -1.33 -15.40
C SER A 299 2.76 -1.06 -16.81
N PHE A 300 3.56 -0.44 -17.68
CA PHE A 300 3.15 -0.13 -19.04
C PHE A 300 2.81 -1.39 -19.86
N LEU A 301 3.63 -2.45 -19.76
CA LEU A 301 3.41 -3.70 -20.49
C LEU A 301 2.14 -4.44 -20.03
N THR A 302 1.93 -4.54 -18.72
CA THR A 302 0.73 -5.18 -18.14
C THR A 302 -0.56 -4.47 -18.57
N LEU A 303 -0.51 -3.15 -18.75
CA LEU A 303 -1.68 -2.33 -19.08
C LEU A 303 -1.97 -2.26 -20.58
N ARG A 304 -0.95 -2.33 -21.45
CA ARG A 304 -1.13 -2.24 -22.91
C ARG A 304 -1.76 -3.49 -23.53
N GLY A 305 -2.00 -4.54 -22.75
CA GLY A 305 -2.65 -5.76 -23.23
C GLY A 305 -1.78 -6.62 -24.15
N ASN A 306 -0.56 -6.20 -24.50
CA ASN A 306 0.45 -6.98 -25.24
C ASN A 306 0.89 -8.27 -24.52
N SER A 307 0.28 -8.58 -23.37
CA SER A 307 0.72 -9.56 -22.40
C SER A 307 -0.42 -9.93 -21.46
N LYS A 308 -1.63 -10.17 -21.97
CA LYS A 308 -2.63 -10.88 -21.16
C LYS A 308 -2.02 -12.23 -20.79
N PRO A 309 -2.03 -12.62 -19.50
CA PRO A 309 -1.58 -13.93 -19.14
C PRO A 309 -2.49 -14.95 -19.81
N THR A 310 -1.94 -15.83 -20.63
CA THR A 310 -2.68 -16.93 -21.26
C THR A 310 -3.21 -17.81 -20.13
N GLN A 311 -4.53 -18.00 -20.06
CA GLN A 311 -5.14 -18.94 -19.14
C GLN A 311 -5.16 -20.35 -19.74
N PRO A 312 -5.16 -21.42 -18.92
CA PRO A 312 -5.18 -22.79 -19.41
C PRO A 312 -6.35 -23.15 -20.34
N GLY A 313 -7.40 -22.32 -20.42
CA GLY A 313 -8.56 -22.50 -21.31
C GLY A 313 -8.59 -21.58 -22.53
N ASP A 314 -7.56 -20.75 -22.75
CA ASP A 314 -7.47 -19.89 -23.95
C ASP A 314 -6.80 -20.62 -25.15
N GLU A 315 -6.37 -21.87 -24.96
CA GLU A 315 -5.69 -22.71 -25.97
C GLU A 315 -6.57 -23.85 -26.54
N GLU A 316 -7.90 -23.82 -26.30
CA GLU A 316 -8.88 -24.73 -26.94
C GLU A 316 -9.65 -24.07 -28.10
#